data_AF-A0A2T6FQC4-F1
#
_entry.id   AF-A0A2T6FQC4-F1
#
_cell.length_a   1.000
_cell.length_b   1.000
_cell.length_c   1.000
_cell.angle_alpha   90.00
_cell.angle_beta   90.00
_cell.angle_gamma   90.00
#
_symmetry.space_group_name_H-M   'P 1'
#
loop_
_entity.id
_entity.type
_entity.pdbx_description
1 polymer ?
#
loop_
_entity_poly.entity_id
_entity_poly.type
_entity_poly.pdbx_seq_one_letter_code
_entity_poly.pdbx_strand_id
1 'polypeptide(L)'
;MNFDALTNNSPEDRAAFYQWLTEQTVAEFQAARDNEEALHKAVGNYVKHALAAHLTFEDIEDLLGISEPSIMDLAQLSEADEESIVDAFEDLCSQ
;
A
#
# COMPACT_ATOMS: atom_id res chain seq x y z
N MET A 1 -8.92 -9.63 3.12
CA MET A 1 -8.40 -10.99 3.40
C MET A 1 -7.84 -11.00 4.83
N ASN A 2 -8.07 -12.03 5.65
CA ASN A 2 -7.50 -12.09 7.01
C ASN A 2 -6.19 -12.88 6.94
N PHE A 3 -5.09 -12.19 6.64
CA PHE A 3 -3.74 -12.73 6.69
C PHE A 3 -3.03 -12.14 7.90
N ASP A 4 -2.20 -12.94 8.56
CA ASP A 4 -1.47 -12.55 9.76
C ASP A 4 -0.05 -13.11 9.63
N ALA A 5 0.93 -12.22 9.41
CA ALA A 5 2.32 -12.60 9.16
C ALA A 5 2.99 -13.28 10.36
N LEU A 6 2.43 -13.15 11.58
CA LEU A 6 2.97 -13.82 12.77
C LEU A 6 2.49 -15.27 12.89
N THR A 7 1.28 -15.55 12.45
CA THR A 7 0.65 -16.87 12.64
C THR A 7 0.57 -17.69 11.35
N ASN A 8 0.53 -17.06 10.19
CA ASN A 8 0.43 -17.70 8.89
C ASN A 8 1.80 -17.69 8.18
N ASN A 9 2.45 -18.86 8.16
CA ASN A 9 3.78 -19.06 7.58
C ASN A 9 3.74 -19.66 6.17
N SER A 10 2.55 -19.82 5.59
CA SER A 10 2.39 -20.35 4.24
C SER A 10 2.85 -19.29 3.22
N PRO A 11 3.88 -19.58 2.41
CA PRO A 11 4.35 -18.64 1.40
C PRO A 11 3.27 -18.34 0.34
N GLU A 12 2.37 -19.30 0.09
CA GLU A 12 1.23 -19.16 -0.81
C GLU A 12 0.19 -18.14 -0.29
N ASP A 13 -0.18 -18.22 1.00
CA ASP A 13 -1.07 -17.24 1.63
C ASP A 13 -0.45 -15.85 1.69
N ARG A 14 0.87 -15.76 1.96
CA ARG A 14 1.58 -14.49 1.97
C ARG A 14 1.57 -13.84 0.58
N ALA A 15 1.87 -14.61 -0.47
CA ALA A 15 1.81 -14.12 -1.83
C ALA A 15 0.39 -13.70 -2.23
N ALA A 16 -0.63 -14.47 -1.87
CA ALA A 16 -2.03 -14.14 -2.15
C ALA A 16 -2.48 -12.87 -1.39
N PHE A 17 -2.03 -12.68 -0.15
CA PHE A 17 -2.30 -11.45 0.59
C PHE A 17 -1.61 -10.24 -0.02
N TYR A 18 -0.34 -10.37 -0.42
CA TYR A 18 0.40 -9.26 -1.04
C TYR A 18 -0.25 -8.88 -2.36
N GLN A 19 -0.59 -9.86 -3.19
CA GLN A 19 -1.31 -9.63 -4.44
C GLN A 19 -2.66 -8.93 -4.18
N TRP A 20 -3.46 -9.42 -3.23
CA TRP A 20 -4.73 -8.80 -2.87
C TRP A 20 -4.53 -7.36 -2.38
N LEU A 21 -3.54 -7.11 -1.53
CA LEU A 21 -3.21 -5.80 -0.99
C LEU A 21 -2.81 -4.83 -2.10
N THR A 22 -1.95 -5.27 -3.03
CA THR A 22 -1.57 -4.52 -4.23
C THR A 22 -2.79 -4.21 -5.08
N GLU A 23 -3.62 -5.20 -5.43
CA GLU A 23 -4.79 -5.00 -6.28
C GLU A 23 -5.83 -4.04 -5.66
N GLN A 24 -6.07 -4.14 -4.34
CA GLN A 24 -6.95 -3.22 -3.63
C GLN A 24 -6.39 -1.80 -3.63
N THR A 25 -5.11 -1.64 -3.31
CA THR A 25 -4.47 -0.32 -3.21
C THR A 25 -4.40 0.36 -4.56
N VAL A 26 -4.06 -0.39 -5.62
CA VAL A 26 -4.08 0.11 -7.01
C VAL A 26 -5.47 0.60 -7.38
N ALA A 27 -6.53 -0.17 -7.06
CA ALA A 27 -7.90 0.24 -7.36
C ALA A 27 -8.32 1.50 -6.57
N GLU A 28 -7.91 1.62 -5.30
CA GLU A 28 -8.17 2.81 -4.49
C GLU A 28 -7.42 4.03 -5.02
N PHE A 29 -6.14 3.89 -5.38
CA PHE A 29 -5.34 4.95 -5.97
C PHE A 29 -5.88 5.41 -7.31
N GLN A 30 -6.26 4.49 -8.19
CA GLN A 30 -6.88 4.84 -9.47
C GLN A 30 -8.22 5.57 -9.28
N ALA A 31 -9.01 5.20 -8.26
CA ALA A 31 -10.27 5.87 -7.93
C ALA A 31 -10.06 7.24 -7.25
N ALA A 32 -8.92 7.42 -6.58
CA ALA A 32 -8.54 8.62 -5.86
C ALA A 32 -7.67 9.60 -6.68
N ARG A 33 -7.32 9.27 -7.92
CA ARG A 33 -6.57 10.13 -8.84
C ARG A 33 -7.08 11.57 -8.87
N ASP A 34 -6.16 12.51 -8.95
CA ASP A 34 -6.42 13.95 -8.96
C ASP A 34 -7.14 14.45 -7.68
N ASN A 35 -7.09 13.68 -6.59
CA ASN A 35 -7.72 14.02 -5.32
C ASN A 35 -6.81 13.64 -4.14
N GLU A 36 -6.01 14.61 -3.71
CA GLU A 36 -5.07 14.49 -2.60
C GLU A 36 -5.71 13.91 -1.31
N GLU A 37 -6.85 14.43 -0.87
CA GLU A 37 -7.53 13.92 0.33
C GLU A 37 -7.93 12.44 0.19
N ALA A 38 -8.37 12.04 -1.01
CA ALA A 38 -8.70 10.66 -1.30
C ALA A 38 -7.47 9.76 -1.37
N LEU A 39 -6.35 10.25 -1.93
CA LEU A 39 -5.06 9.55 -1.96
C LEU A 39 -4.53 9.33 -0.55
N HIS A 40 -4.52 10.37 0.29
CA HIS A 40 -4.10 10.26 1.70
C HIS A 40 -4.93 9.21 2.44
N LYS A 41 -6.24 9.17 2.19
CA LYS A 41 -7.12 8.16 2.78
C LYS A 41 -6.81 6.75 2.26
N ALA A 42 -6.53 6.60 0.97
CA ALA A 42 -6.16 5.32 0.37
C ALA A 42 -4.83 4.80 0.93
N VAL A 43 -3.83 5.67 1.11
CA VAL A 43 -2.56 5.34 1.79
C VAL A 43 -2.82 4.89 3.21
N GLY A 44 -3.65 5.63 3.97
CA GLY A 44 -4.02 5.23 5.33
C GLY A 44 -4.72 3.86 5.39
N ASN A 45 -5.58 3.54 4.42
CA ASN A 45 -6.21 2.23 4.31
C ASN A 45 -5.19 1.13 4.01
N TYR A 46 -4.29 1.36 3.06
CA TYR A 46 -3.20 0.45 2.70
C TYR A 46 -2.33 0.12 3.91
N VAL A 47 -1.79 1.14 4.59
CA VAL A 47 -0.96 0.98 5.79
C VAL A 47 -1.72 0.24 6.88
N LYS A 48 -2.99 0.60 7.11
CA LYS A 48 -3.83 -0.09 8.10
C LYS A 48 -4.03 -1.57 7.78
N HIS A 49 -4.25 -1.93 6.52
CA HIS A 49 -4.37 -3.33 6.12
C HIS A 49 -3.05 -4.10 6.29
N ALA A 50 -1.93 -3.48 5.96
CA ALA A 50 -0.61 -4.09 6.13
C ALA A 50 -0.22 -4.26 7.60
N LEU A 51 -0.47 -3.25 8.45
CA LEU A 51 -0.25 -3.35 9.90
C LEU A 51 -1.19 -4.37 10.56
N ALA A 52 -2.45 -4.46 10.11
CA ALA A 52 -3.37 -5.50 10.57
C ALA A 52 -2.90 -6.92 10.21
N ALA A 53 -2.09 -7.04 9.16
CA ALA A 53 -1.41 -8.27 8.77
C ALA A 53 -0.03 -8.44 9.44
N HIS A 54 0.34 -7.55 10.37
CA HIS A 54 1.61 -7.56 11.09
C HIS A 54 2.85 -7.41 10.18
N LEU A 55 2.70 -6.71 9.05
CA LEU A 55 3.83 -6.32 8.21
C LEU A 55 4.63 -5.19 8.85
N THR A 56 5.93 -5.17 8.56
CA THR A 56 6.81 -4.09 9.02
C THR A 56 6.69 -2.90 8.09
N PHE A 57 7.01 -1.70 8.57
CA PHE A 57 7.05 -0.50 7.71
C PHE A 57 8.02 -0.65 6.52
N GLU A 58 9.10 -1.41 6.69
CA GLU A 58 10.03 -1.74 5.61
C GLU A 58 9.34 -2.55 4.50
N ASP A 59 8.56 -3.59 4.85
CA ASP A 59 7.76 -4.35 3.88
C ASP A 59 6.70 -3.47 3.18
N ILE A 60 6.11 -2.54 3.93
CA ILE A 60 5.06 -1.65 3.44
C ILE A 60 5.62 -0.62 2.45
N GLU A 61 6.74 0.00 2.77
CA GLU A 61 7.45 0.93 1.90
C GLU A 61 7.94 0.20 0.64
N ASP A 62 8.47 -1.02 0.82
CA ASP A 62 8.97 -1.81 -0.29
C ASP A 62 7.86 -2.12 -1.31
N LEU A 63 6.71 -2.62 -0.86
CA LEU A 63 5.56 -2.89 -1.73
C LEU A 63 4.96 -1.62 -2.37
N LEU A 64 5.04 -0.47 -1.69
CA LEU A 64 4.45 0.77 -2.16
C LEU A 64 5.25 1.37 -3.33
N GLY A 65 6.58 1.40 -3.23
CA GLY A 65 7.42 2.17 -4.17
C GLY A 65 8.78 1.58 -4.52
N ILE A 66 9.31 0.58 -3.79
CA ILE A 66 10.68 0.05 -4.03
C ILE A 66 10.66 -1.22 -4.90
N SER A 67 9.69 -2.11 -4.67
CA SER A 67 9.53 -3.34 -5.45
C SER A 67 8.90 -3.03 -6.81
N GLU A 68 9.53 -3.50 -7.90
CA GLU A 68 9.00 -3.36 -9.26
C GLU A 68 8.25 -4.64 -9.73
N PRO A 69 7.03 -4.52 -10.31
CA PRO A 69 6.26 -3.28 -10.49
C PRO A 69 5.64 -2.81 -9.16
N SER A 70 5.80 -1.52 -8.86
CA SER A 70 5.32 -0.92 -7.61
C SER A 70 3.83 -0.62 -7.69
N ILE A 71 3.18 -0.45 -6.54
CA ILE A 71 1.76 -0.06 -6.49
C ILE A 71 1.53 1.26 -7.23
N MET A 72 2.45 2.22 -7.13
CA MET A 72 2.39 3.51 -7.84
C MET A 72 2.46 3.33 -9.36
N ASP A 73 3.38 2.49 -9.85
CA ASP A 73 3.52 2.18 -11.28
C ASP A 73 2.27 1.47 -11.83
N LEU A 74 1.75 0.49 -11.09
CA LEU A 74 0.53 -0.26 -11.44
C LEU A 74 -0.72 0.64 -11.43
N ALA A 75 -0.78 1.61 -10.53
CA ALA A 75 -1.85 2.61 -10.48
C ALA A 75 -1.72 3.68 -11.59
N GLN A 76 -0.59 3.70 -12.32
CA GLN A 76 -0.27 4.63 -13.40
C GLN A 76 -0.44 6.09 -12.99
N LEU A 77 -0.07 6.42 -11.75
CA LEU A 77 -0.31 7.73 -11.17
C LEU A 77 0.50 8.83 -11.86
N SER A 78 0.08 10.08 -11.67
CA SER A 78 0.87 11.23 -12.11
C SER A 78 1.96 11.53 -11.08
N GLU A 79 3.04 12.23 -11.49
CA GLU A 79 4.10 12.66 -10.56
C GLU A 79 3.56 13.43 -9.34
N ALA A 80 2.50 14.22 -9.52
CA ALA A 80 1.84 14.93 -8.42
C ALA A 80 1.08 14.00 -7.46
N ASP A 81 0.40 12.97 -7.99
CA ASP A 81 -0.30 11.99 -7.16
C ASP A 81 0.72 11.13 -6.39
N GLU A 82 1.85 10.78 -7.02
CA GLU A 82 2.96 10.08 -6.37
C GLU A 82 3.55 10.91 -5.22
N GLU A 83 3.78 12.21 -5.43
CA GLU A 83 4.24 13.12 -4.37
C GLU A 83 3.25 13.16 -3.19
N SER A 84 1.94 13.29 -3.46
CA SER A 84 0.91 13.24 -2.41
C SER A 84 0.89 11.91 -1.64
N ILE A 85 1.13 10.78 -2.32
CA ILE A 85 1.18 9.47 -1.65
C ILE A 85 2.41 9.35 -0.76
N VAL A 86 3.57 9.82 -1.22
CA VAL A 86 4.80 9.82 -0.45
C VAL A 86 4.66 10.70 0.78
N ASP A 87 4.14 11.93 0.64
CA ASP A 87 3.87 12.84 1.77
C ASP A 87 2.92 12.20 2.80
N ALA A 88 1.81 11.61 2.33
CA ALA A 88 0.87 10.91 3.21
C ALA A 88 1.51 9.73 3.94
N PHE A 89 2.40 8.99 3.28
CA PHE A 89 3.11 7.87 3.88
C PHE A 89 4.17 8.34 4.90
N GLU A 90 4.92 9.40 4.59
CA GLU A 90 5.90 9.99 5.49
C GLU A 90 5.24 10.57 6.75
N ASP A 91 4.07 11.21 6.63
CA ASP A 91 3.28 11.69 7.78
C ASP A 91 2.87 10.52 8.70
N LEU A 92 2.40 9.42 8.11
CA LEU A 92 2.01 8.21 8.85
C LEU A 92 3.21 7.52 9.52
N CYS A 93 4.38 7.54 8.89
CA CYS A 93 5.59 6.93 9.44
C CYS A 93 6.26 7.80 10.52
N SER A 94 5.97 9.10 10.54
CA SER A 94 6.54 10.07 11.50
C SER A 94 5.73 10.22 12.80
N GLN A 95 4.58 9.56 12.92
CA GLN A 95 3.73 9.55 14.14
C GLN A 95 4.13 8.45 15.14
#